data_AF-A0A9W4UKB0-F1
#
_entry.id   AF-A0A9W4UKB0-F1
#
_cell.length_a   1.000
_cell.length_b   1.000
_cell.length_c   1.000
_cell.angle_alpha   90.00
_cell.angle_beta   90.00
_cell.angle_gamma   90.00
#
_symmetry.space_group_name_H-M   'P 1'
#
loop_
_entity.id
_entity.type
_entity.pdbx_description
1 polymer ?
#
loop_
_entity_poly.entity_id
_entity_poly.type
_entity_poly.pdbx_seq_one_letter_code
_entity_poly.pdbx_strand_id
1 'polypeptide(L)'
;MLQSLPTELLYHVADFAAPRDILALTETCLALRDAYDHSAFWEQSFAVLVPTVSSPLIKNDKDLVAKIAHQMSDADEEAGLSRPGQQRLMWKCLFVTAERLQHMNEELRNDFEIAYGFTRVPPEQREKKLVSLHDQPVNRFDGSEDVSKTPIVPPLARPIERNLKLLSMAIVWGCSSIGDNHTLATLNKYHKLAFSHGKSPDLKHYLESRSLEISFCAVACILHNAWRKQHDLDSVANDIEGEDSHEFISDFERHYYMKFFPKQTEFSQDESHICFPQSLALAICAYVGRDYPKPPHLHRIPFLSQSNEEQSLETTAVPDEPRFGGIQNLPLPDMSGIPMDPLASSLYNTISWNAWYTACAQSLRHELMNGLWEGVYTYDISQPIPLVDPMMEQIQFQISHESQSQISFQAENCIDGIGAFRLFGRVDMENGTFRAEKRYLGRHGFLWKGAVTPMGIAGYYHNVPRPGSWYPLPLGRFWLWKREWRTAEDI
;
A
#
# COMPACT_ATOMS: atom_id res chain seq x y z
N MET A 1 5.16 -14.91 -43.27
CA MET A 1 5.57 -13.50 -43.39
C MET A 1 6.41 -13.06 -42.19
N LEU A 2 5.93 -13.17 -40.94
CA LEU A 2 6.72 -12.76 -39.77
C LEU A 2 8.02 -13.57 -39.59
N GLN A 3 8.01 -14.88 -39.83
CA GLN A 3 9.19 -15.75 -39.68
C GLN A 3 10.39 -15.37 -40.58
N SER A 4 10.17 -14.61 -41.66
CA SER A 4 11.25 -14.17 -42.55
C SER A 4 11.80 -12.79 -42.18
N LEU A 5 11.26 -12.15 -41.14
CA LEU A 5 11.75 -10.86 -40.66
C LEU A 5 12.96 -11.06 -39.74
N PRO A 6 13.96 -10.16 -39.80
CA PRO A 6 14.97 -10.04 -38.75
C PRO A 6 14.36 -9.80 -37.37
N THR A 7 15.05 -10.23 -36.32
CA THR A 7 14.60 -10.11 -34.92
C THR A 7 14.27 -8.66 -34.54
N GLU A 8 15.02 -7.69 -35.05
CA GLU A 8 14.80 -6.26 -34.80
C GLU A 8 13.46 -5.78 -35.34
N LEU A 9 13.05 -6.27 -36.52
CA LEU A 9 11.74 -5.97 -37.09
C LEU A 9 10.62 -6.71 -36.37
N LEU A 10 10.88 -7.91 -35.84
CA LEU A 10 9.92 -8.60 -34.97
C LEU A 10 9.71 -7.83 -33.67
N TYR A 11 10.77 -7.28 -33.07
CA TYR A 11 10.66 -6.43 -31.87
C TYR A 11 9.89 -5.15 -32.18
N HIS A 12 10.16 -4.53 -33.32
CA HIS A 12 9.40 -3.36 -33.75
C HIS A 12 7.91 -3.66 -33.99
N VAL A 13 7.58 -4.83 -34.54
CA VAL A 13 6.17 -5.26 -34.68
C VAL A 13 5.52 -5.44 -33.31
N ALA A 14 6.24 -6.00 -32.35
CA ALA A 14 5.75 -6.18 -31.00
C ALA A 14 5.52 -4.86 -30.26
N ASP A 15 6.30 -3.80 -30.52
CA ASP A 15 6.08 -2.48 -29.93
C ASP A 15 4.68 -1.89 -30.24
N PHE A 16 4.02 -2.38 -31.30
CA PHE A 16 2.65 -1.97 -31.69
C PHE A 16 1.59 -3.04 -31.41
N ALA A 17 1.96 -4.18 -30.84
CA ALA A 17 1.04 -5.26 -30.55
C ALA A 17 0.64 -5.25 -29.07
N ALA A 18 -0.61 -5.61 -28.77
CA ALA A 18 -1.00 -5.82 -27.38
C ALA A 18 -0.24 -7.03 -26.81
N PRO A 19 0.13 -7.04 -25.51
CA PRO A 19 0.79 -8.17 -24.88
C PRO A 19 0.14 -9.53 -25.14
N ARG A 20 -1.20 -9.59 -25.13
CA ARG A 20 -1.94 -10.82 -25.45
C ARG A 20 -1.63 -11.33 -26.87
N ASP A 21 -1.43 -10.43 -27.83
CA ASP A 21 -1.18 -10.78 -29.22
C ASP A 21 0.27 -11.27 -29.36
N ILE A 22 1.21 -10.66 -28.63
CA ILE A 22 2.61 -11.12 -28.57
C ILE A 22 2.70 -12.50 -27.93
N LEU A 23 1.99 -12.74 -26.82
CA LEU A 23 1.92 -14.06 -26.20
C LEU A 23 1.35 -15.10 -27.16
N ALA A 24 0.23 -14.79 -27.83
CA ALA A 24 -0.35 -15.67 -28.84
C ALA A 24 0.64 -15.94 -30.00
N LEU A 25 1.38 -14.92 -30.46
CA LEU A 25 2.43 -15.09 -31.47
C LEU A 25 3.51 -16.08 -31.03
N THR A 26 3.90 -16.08 -29.73
CA THR A 26 4.86 -17.05 -29.20
C THR A 26 4.35 -18.50 -29.20
N GLU A 27 3.04 -18.69 -29.24
CA GLU A 27 2.41 -20.02 -29.31
C GLU A 27 2.24 -20.51 -30.76
N THR A 28 2.27 -19.61 -31.75
CA THR A 28 2.00 -19.98 -33.15
C THR A 28 3.07 -20.87 -33.78
N CYS A 29 4.36 -20.61 -33.52
CA CYS A 29 5.46 -21.38 -34.10
C CYS A 29 6.77 -21.19 -33.33
N LEU A 30 7.67 -22.17 -33.45
CA LEU A 30 8.97 -22.19 -32.77
C LEU A 30 9.83 -20.96 -33.10
N ALA A 31 9.86 -20.53 -34.36
CA ALA A 31 10.69 -19.39 -34.78
C ALA A 31 10.27 -18.08 -34.10
N LEU A 32 8.96 -17.80 -34.00
CA LEU A 32 8.46 -16.62 -33.30
C LEU A 32 8.60 -16.77 -31.79
N ARG A 33 8.40 -17.98 -31.26
CA ARG A 33 8.67 -18.27 -29.87
C ARG A 33 10.11 -17.93 -29.53
N ASP A 34 11.08 -18.48 -30.25
CA ASP A 34 12.51 -18.29 -29.99
C ASP A 34 12.94 -16.82 -30.16
N ALA A 35 12.33 -16.09 -31.12
CA ALA A 35 12.57 -14.66 -31.28
C ALA A 35 12.10 -13.84 -30.06
N TYR A 36 10.90 -14.13 -29.54
CA TYR A 36 10.32 -13.43 -28.40
C TYR A 36 10.69 -14.05 -27.04
N ASP A 37 11.33 -15.21 -26.97
CA ASP A 37 11.67 -15.87 -25.69
C ASP A 37 12.89 -15.26 -24.99
N HIS A 38 13.45 -14.18 -25.51
CA HIS A 38 14.60 -13.51 -24.91
C HIS A 38 14.14 -12.60 -23.74
N SER A 39 14.80 -12.68 -22.58
CA SER A 39 14.44 -11.85 -21.40
C SER A 39 14.51 -10.35 -21.71
N ALA A 40 15.56 -9.93 -22.42
CA ALA A 40 15.75 -8.53 -22.82
C ALA A 40 14.59 -7.95 -23.66
N PHE A 41 13.89 -8.80 -24.44
CA PHE A 41 12.71 -8.35 -25.19
C PHE A 41 11.59 -7.94 -24.22
N TRP A 42 11.22 -8.83 -23.30
CA TRP A 42 10.17 -8.56 -22.32
C TRP A 42 10.54 -7.44 -21.35
N GLU A 43 11.82 -7.32 -21.00
CA GLU A 43 12.37 -6.22 -20.22
C GLU A 43 12.15 -4.88 -20.92
N GLN A 44 12.51 -4.77 -22.20
CA GLN A 44 12.29 -3.57 -23.00
C GLN A 44 10.79 -3.27 -23.17
N SER A 45 9.98 -4.28 -23.47
CA SER A 45 8.55 -4.10 -23.65
C SER A 45 7.85 -3.68 -22.35
N PHE A 46 8.28 -4.19 -21.19
CA PHE A 46 7.84 -3.70 -19.88
C PHE A 46 8.20 -2.23 -19.68
N ALA A 47 9.43 -1.83 -19.99
CA ALA A 47 9.89 -0.45 -19.85
C ALA A 47 9.05 0.54 -20.68
N VAL A 48 8.53 0.11 -21.84
CA VAL A 48 7.67 0.94 -22.71
C VAL A 48 6.24 1.05 -22.17
N LEU A 49 5.73 -0.01 -21.53
CA LEU A 49 4.34 -0.05 -21.08
C LEU A 49 4.12 0.40 -19.63
N VAL A 50 5.15 0.33 -18.78
CA VAL A 50 5.01 0.69 -17.37
C VAL A 50 4.55 2.15 -17.26
N PRO A 51 3.52 2.46 -16.45
CA PRO A 51 3.10 3.84 -16.27
C PRO A 51 4.26 4.69 -15.77
N THR A 52 4.31 5.94 -16.23
CA THR A 52 5.41 6.87 -15.94
C THR A 52 5.75 6.86 -14.47
N VAL A 53 6.99 6.48 -14.18
CA VAL A 53 7.46 6.50 -12.80
C VAL A 53 7.68 7.94 -12.39
N SER A 54 6.92 8.38 -11.40
CA SER A 54 7.00 9.70 -10.79
C SER A 54 7.92 9.74 -9.57
N SER A 55 8.55 8.61 -9.26
CA SER A 55 9.44 8.50 -8.12
C SER A 55 10.77 9.23 -8.37
N PRO A 56 11.21 10.17 -7.51
CA PRO A 56 12.51 10.83 -7.59
C PRO A 56 13.72 9.87 -7.49
N LEU A 57 13.48 8.59 -7.23
CA LEU A 57 14.52 7.56 -6.98
C LEU A 57 14.60 6.52 -8.08
N ILE A 58 13.57 6.49 -8.92
CA ILE A 58 13.58 5.81 -10.18
C ILE A 58 13.66 6.95 -11.17
N LYS A 59 14.88 7.31 -11.56
CA LYS A 59 15.12 8.51 -12.38
C LYS A 59 14.33 8.48 -13.69
N ASN A 60 14.02 7.28 -14.15
CA ASN A 60 13.25 6.97 -15.35
C ASN A 60 12.90 5.47 -15.35
N ASP A 61 12.07 5.05 -16.30
CA ASP A 61 11.60 3.67 -16.41
C ASP A 61 12.75 2.64 -16.54
N LYS A 62 13.92 3.02 -17.07
CA LYS A 62 15.09 2.13 -17.16
C LYS A 62 15.69 1.81 -15.79
N ASP A 63 15.63 2.74 -14.84
CA ASP A 63 16.11 2.54 -13.48
C ASP A 63 15.21 1.55 -12.72
N LEU A 64 13.89 1.61 -12.91
CA LEU A 64 12.95 0.63 -12.37
C LEU A 64 13.25 -0.76 -12.92
N VAL A 65 13.41 -0.85 -14.23
CA VAL A 65 13.75 -2.09 -14.93
C VAL A 65 15.04 -2.69 -14.37
N ALA A 66 16.09 -1.90 -14.20
CA ALA A 66 17.37 -2.36 -13.66
C ALA A 66 17.24 -2.89 -12.22
N LYS A 67 16.46 -2.21 -11.37
CA LYS A 67 16.21 -2.66 -9.98
C LYS A 67 15.44 -3.98 -9.95
N ILE A 68 14.40 -4.11 -10.76
CA ILE A 68 13.65 -5.36 -10.91
C ILE A 68 14.59 -6.48 -11.40
N ALA A 69 15.39 -6.24 -12.43
CA ALA A 69 16.36 -7.20 -12.96
C ALA A 69 17.37 -7.66 -11.90
N HIS A 70 17.84 -6.73 -11.06
CA HIS A 70 18.76 -7.01 -9.97
C HIS A 70 18.10 -7.89 -8.91
N GLN A 71 16.88 -7.57 -8.46
CA GLN A 71 16.16 -8.39 -7.50
C GLN A 71 15.84 -9.79 -8.03
N MET A 72 15.49 -9.89 -9.32
CA MET A 72 15.30 -11.17 -10.02
C MET A 72 16.60 -11.97 -10.18
N SER A 73 17.75 -11.33 -9.98
CA SER A 73 19.05 -11.98 -9.99
C SER A 73 19.46 -12.51 -8.62
N ASP A 74 18.86 -12.00 -7.55
CA ASP A 74 19.17 -12.42 -6.18
C ASP A 74 18.18 -13.48 -5.67
N ALA A 75 17.13 -13.81 -6.42
CA ALA A 75 16.18 -14.85 -6.07
C ALA A 75 16.81 -16.25 -6.10
N ASP A 76 16.59 -17.03 -5.04
CA ASP A 76 17.10 -18.39 -4.89
C ASP A 76 16.50 -19.37 -5.92
N GLU A 77 17.30 -20.33 -6.39
CA GLU A 77 16.90 -21.37 -7.36
C GLU A 77 15.99 -22.45 -6.73
N GLU A 78 14.80 -22.09 -6.24
CA GLU A 78 13.94 -23.05 -5.52
C GLU A 78 12.93 -23.81 -6.40
N ALA A 79 12.65 -23.36 -7.64
CA ALA A 79 11.46 -23.80 -8.38
C ALA A 79 11.68 -24.82 -9.52
N GLY A 80 12.82 -25.51 -9.59
CA GLY A 80 13.09 -26.56 -10.61
C GLY A 80 13.16 -26.08 -12.07
N LEU A 81 12.89 -24.80 -12.32
CA LEU A 81 13.21 -24.09 -13.55
C LEU A 81 14.64 -23.54 -13.47
N SER A 82 15.33 -23.49 -14.61
CA SER A 82 16.58 -22.75 -14.69
C SER A 82 16.32 -21.27 -14.41
N ARG A 83 17.25 -20.58 -13.73
CA ARG A 83 17.18 -19.15 -13.44
C ARG A 83 16.83 -18.29 -14.68
N PRO A 84 17.39 -18.52 -15.89
CA PRO A 84 16.96 -17.79 -17.10
C PRO A 84 15.48 -18.03 -17.47
N GLY A 85 14.98 -19.25 -17.26
CA GLY A 85 13.58 -19.59 -17.49
C GLY A 85 12.63 -18.87 -16.53
N GLN A 86 13.02 -18.75 -15.25
CA GLN A 86 12.27 -17.99 -14.24
C GLN A 86 12.26 -16.49 -14.57
N GLN A 87 13.44 -15.91 -14.83
CA GLN A 87 13.55 -14.49 -15.17
C GLN A 87 12.70 -14.13 -16.37
N ARG A 88 12.72 -14.96 -17.41
CA ARG A 88 11.89 -14.79 -18.59
C ARG A 88 10.39 -14.84 -18.28
N LEU A 89 9.94 -15.79 -17.48
CA LEU A 89 8.53 -15.90 -17.11
C LEU A 89 8.07 -14.70 -16.28
N MET A 90 8.90 -14.23 -15.36
CA MET A 90 8.65 -13.02 -14.58
C MET A 90 8.52 -11.78 -15.46
N TRP A 91 9.43 -11.59 -16.43
CA TRP A 91 9.30 -10.46 -17.34
C TRP A 91 8.05 -10.51 -18.21
N LYS A 92 7.62 -11.71 -18.65
CA LYS A 92 6.31 -11.89 -19.31
C LYS A 92 5.15 -11.45 -18.40
N CYS A 93 5.17 -11.85 -17.13
CA CYS A 93 4.16 -11.46 -16.16
C CYS A 93 4.15 -9.95 -15.89
N LEU A 94 5.32 -9.34 -15.75
CA LEU A 94 5.50 -7.90 -15.55
C LEU A 94 4.99 -7.11 -16.76
N PHE A 95 5.29 -7.59 -17.97
CA PHE A 95 4.83 -6.97 -19.21
C PHE A 95 3.30 -6.94 -19.33
N VAL A 96 2.63 -8.08 -19.08
CA VAL A 96 1.14 -8.14 -19.05
C VAL A 96 0.59 -7.26 -17.92
N THR A 97 1.29 -7.21 -16.79
CA THR A 97 0.93 -6.35 -15.66
C THR A 97 0.99 -4.88 -16.04
N ALA A 98 2.05 -4.45 -16.72
CA ALA A 98 2.23 -3.06 -17.15
C ALA A 98 1.10 -2.58 -18.09
N GLU A 99 0.70 -3.38 -19.07
CA GLU A 99 -0.47 -3.08 -19.92
C GLU A 99 -1.72 -2.87 -19.08
N ARG A 100 -1.98 -3.79 -18.16
CA ARG A 100 -3.19 -3.72 -17.34
C ARG A 100 -3.17 -2.55 -16.37
N LEU A 101 -1.99 -2.12 -15.92
CA LEU A 101 -1.85 -0.92 -15.12
C LEU A 101 -2.33 0.34 -15.86
N GLN A 102 -2.19 0.40 -17.19
CA GLN A 102 -2.73 1.50 -18.01
C GLN A 102 -4.26 1.54 -17.99
N HIS A 103 -4.91 0.39 -17.81
CA HIS A 103 -6.36 0.24 -17.74
C HIS A 103 -6.90 0.05 -16.32
N MET A 104 -6.03 0.16 -15.29
CA MET A 104 -6.36 -0.21 -13.91
C MET A 104 -7.61 0.49 -13.39
N ASN A 105 -7.76 1.76 -13.70
CA ASN A 105 -8.92 2.56 -13.29
C ASN A 105 -10.23 2.05 -13.88
N GLU A 106 -10.23 1.73 -15.17
CA GLU A 106 -11.40 1.17 -15.83
C GLU A 106 -11.72 -0.23 -15.31
N GLU A 107 -10.70 -1.07 -15.09
CA GLU A 107 -10.87 -2.41 -14.58
C GLU A 107 -11.39 -2.41 -13.12
N LEU A 108 -10.83 -1.59 -12.23
CA LEU A 108 -11.30 -1.43 -10.85
C LEU A 108 -12.76 -0.98 -10.81
N ARG A 109 -13.13 0.00 -11.66
CA ARG A 109 -14.51 0.47 -11.80
C ARG A 109 -15.42 -0.65 -12.31
N ASN A 110 -15.03 -1.34 -13.37
CA ASN A 110 -15.81 -2.43 -13.96
C ASN A 110 -16.01 -3.57 -12.95
N ASP A 111 -14.97 -3.95 -12.21
CA ASP A 111 -15.05 -4.97 -11.18
C ASP A 111 -16.03 -4.58 -10.07
N PHE A 112 -15.99 -3.31 -9.64
CA PHE A 112 -16.95 -2.79 -8.69
C PHE A 112 -18.38 -2.83 -9.26
N GLU A 113 -18.56 -2.37 -10.49
CA GLU A 113 -19.86 -2.36 -11.16
C GLU A 113 -20.40 -3.77 -11.40
N ILE A 114 -19.56 -4.77 -11.66
CA ILE A 114 -20.00 -6.17 -11.80
C ILE A 114 -20.37 -6.72 -10.41
N ALA A 115 -19.54 -6.45 -9.41
CA ALA A 115 -19.80 -6.90 -8.03
C ALA A 115 -21.08 -6.30 -7.44
N TYR A 116 -21.38 -5.05 -7.78
CA TYR A 116 -22.53 -4.30 -7.27
C TYR A 116 -23.75 -4.36 -8.21
N GLY A 117 -23.52 -4.45 -9.52
CA GLY A 117 -24.49 -4.40 -10.63
C GLY A 117 -25.24 -5.71 -10.89
N PHE A 118 -25.28 -6.62 -9.91
CA PHE A 118 -26.39 -7.56 -9.74
C PHE A 118 -27.77 -6.87 -9.58
N THR A 119 -27.84 -5.55 -9.72
CA THR A 119 -29.05 -4.75 -9.91
C THR A 119 -29.02 -3.99 -11.25
N ARG A 120 -29.42 -4.65 -12.34
CA ARG A 120 -30.23 -4.13 -13.48
C ARG A 120 -30.29 -5.09 -14.67
N VAL A 121 -29.49 -6.15 -14.68
CA VAL A 121 -29.65 -7.24 -15.65
C VAL A 121 -30.98 -7.97 -15.34
N PRO A 122 -31.95 -8.03 -16.28
CA PRO A 122 -33.18 -8.79 -16.11
C PRO A 122 -32.86 -10.23 -15.68
N PRO A 123 -33.67 -10.85 -14.81
CA PRO A 123 -33.42 -12.20 -14.30
C PRO A 123 -33.03 -13.22 -15.40
N GLU A 124 -33.64 -13.10 -16.57
CA GLU A 124 -33.43 -13.97 -17.74
C GLU A 124 -32.02 -13.89 -18.34
N GLN A 125 -31.32 -12.75 -18.20
CA GLN A 125 -29.94 -12.60 -18.66
C GLN A 125 -28.92 -12.97 -17.57
N ARG A 126 -29.36 -13.09 -16.31
CA ARG A 126 -28.48 -13.51 -15.20
C ARG A 126 -28.08 -14.97 -15.34
N GLU A 127 -29.03 -15.84 -15.67
CA GLU A 127 -28.77 -17.26 -15.85
C GLU A 127 -27.79 -17.51 -17.01
N LYS A 128 -27.94 -16.81 -18.15
CA LYS A 128 -27.02 -16.95 -19.28
C LYS A 128 -25.58 -16.51 -18.97
N LYS A 129 -25.41 -15.42 -18.19
CA LYS A 129 -24.07 -14.91 -17.83
C LYS A 129 -23.40 -15.74 -16.73
N LEU A 130 -24.17 -16.27 -15.77
CA LEU A 130 -23.69 -17.20 -14.75
C LEU A 130 -23.33 -18.56 -15.34
N VAL A 131 -24.13 -19.10 -16.26
CA VAL A 131 -23.82 -20.35 -16.99
C VAL A 131 -22.53 -20.19 -17.81
N SER A 132 -22.34 -19.06 -18.50
CA SER A 132 -21.08 -18.75 -19.20
C SER A 132 -19.85 -18.65 -18.29
N LEU A 133 -20.01 -18.27 -17.02
CA LEU A 133 -18.92 -18.23 -16.03
C LEU A 133 -18.71 -19.57 -15.32
N HIS A 134 -19.72 -20.44 -15.27
CA HIS A 134 -19.67 -21.78 -14.69
C HIS A 134 -19.30 -22.89 -15.67
N ASP A 135 -19.43 -22.67 -16.98
CA ASP A 135 -19.00 -23.61 -18.03
C ASP A 135 -17.48 -23.67 -18.22
N GLN A 136 -16.69 -22.94 -17.42
CA GLN A 136 -15.27 -23.27 -17.29
C GLN A 136 -15.13 -24.59 -16.52
N PRO A 137 -14.41 -25.59 -17.06
CA PRO A 137 -14.34 -26.92 -16.47
C PRO A 137 -13.72 -26.83 -15.08
N VAL A 138 -14.56 -26.91 -14.05
CA VAL A 138 -14.12 -27.22 -12.70
C VAL A 138 -13.61 -28.65 -12.77
N ASN A 139 -12.29 -28.82 -12.77
CA ASN A 139 -11.65 -30.13 -12.66
C ASN A 139 -12.27 -30.87 -11.46
N ARG A 140 -13.16 -31.82 -11.73
CA ARG A 140 -13.68 -32.74 -10.73
C ARG A 140 -12.53 -33.65 -10.31
N PHE A 141 -11.85 -33.26 -9.25
CA PHE A 141 -11.00 -34.16 -8.49
C PHE A 141 -11.92 -35.14 -7.75
N ASP A 142 -12.04 -36.35 -8.30
CA ASP A 142 -12.73 -37.45 -7.66
C ASP A 142 -11.89 -37.97 -6.48
N GLY A 143 -12.46 -37.87 -5.27
CA GLY A 143 -12.28 -38.85 -4.21
C GLY A 143 -10.92 -38.95 -3.53
N SER A 144 -10.62 -38.04 -2.60
CA SER A 144 -9.97 -38.43 -1.34
C SER A 144 -10.40 -37.51 -0.21
N GLU A 145 -10.98 -38.10 0.84
CA GLU A 145 -11.48 -37.46 2.05
C GLU A 145 -10.33 -36.86 2.89
N ASP A 146 -9.90 -35.65 2.55
CA ASP A 146 -9.40 -34.64 3.51
C ASP A 146 -9.20 -33.28 2.80
N VAL A 147 -10.17 -32.89 1.96
CA VAL A 147 -10.11 -31.59 1.30
C VAL A 147 -10.37 -30.52 2.36
N SER A 148 -9.28 -29.94 2.83
CA SER A 148 -9.23 -28.71 3.61
C SER A 148 -10.34 -27.77 3.16
N LYS A 149 -11.10 -27.20 4.11
CA LYS A 149 -12.13 -26.18 3.88
C LYS A 149 -11.51 -24.90 3.33
N THR A 150 -10.91 -24.94 2.14
CA THR A 150 -10.44 -23.76 1.43
C THR A 150 -11.68 -22.91 1.16
N PRO A 151 -11.76 -21.70 1.71
CA PRO A 151 -12.92 -20.84 1.52
C PRO A 151 -13.13 -20.64 0.03
N ILE A 152 -14.35 -20.90 -0.44
CA ILE A 152 -14.73 -20.68 -1.84
C ILE A 152 -14.64 -19.18 -2.08
N VAL A 153 -13.57 -18.74 -2.74
CA VAL A 153 -13.40 -17.36 -3.16
C VAL A 153 -14.53 -17.04 -4.14
N PRO A 154 -15.37 -16.03 -3.87
CA PRO A 154 -16.44 -15.65 -4.79
C PRO A 154 -15.86 -15.44 -6.19
N PRO A 155 -16.54 -15.86 -7.27
CA PRO A 155 -16.04 -15.66 -8.65
C PRO A 155 -15.64 -14.20 -8.93
N LEU A 156 -16.31 -13.25 -8.28
CA LEU A 156 -16.09 -11.81 -8.36
C LEU A 156 -14.94 -11.28 -7.48
N ALA A 157 -14.46 -12.06 -6.52
CA ALA A 157 -13.35 -11.65 -5.67
C ALA A 157 -12.00 -11.79 -6.39
N ARG A 158 -11.87 -12.68 -7.38
CA ARG A 158 -10.60 -12.88 -8.11
C ARG A 158 -10.17 -11.67 -8.95
N PRO A 159 -11.05 -11.00 -9.73
CA PRO A 159 -10.67 -9.78 -10.45
C PRO A 159 -10.26 -8.65 -9.50
N ILE A 160 -11.03 -8.45 -8.43
CA ILE A 160 -10.73 -7.45 -7.40
C ILE A 160 -9.40 -7.74 -6.71
N GLU A 161 -9.14 -9.00 -6.34
CA GLU A 161 -7.87 -9.44 -5.76
C GLU A 161 -6.69 -9.02 -6.61
N ARG A 162 -6.79 -9.39 -7.88
CA ARG A 162 -5.77 -9.20 -8.88
C ARG A 162 -5.48 -7.71 -9.06
N ASN A 163 -6.53 -6.89 -9.15
CA ASN A 163 -6.40 -5.46 -9.38
C ASN A 163 -5.89 -4.71 -8.15
N LEU A 164 -6.30 -5.12 -6.94
CA LEU A 164 -5.74 -4.59 -5.70
C LEU A 164 -4.25 -4.92 -5.55
N LYS A 165 -3.84 -6.16 -5.86
CA LYS A 165 -2.42 -6.55 -5.86
C LYS A 165 -1.62 -5.74 -6.87
N LEU A 166 -2.11 -5.64 -8.10
CA LEU A 166 -1.44 -4.86 -9.14
C LEU A 166 -1.29 -3.39 -8.73
N LEU A 167 -2.33 -2.79 -8.14
CA LEU A 167 -2.29 -1.42 -7.66
C LEU A 167 -1.31 -1.26 -6.49
N SER A 168 -1.34 -2.13 -5.49
CA SER A 168 -0.46 -2.05 -4.32
C SER A 168 1.01 -2.18 -4.73
N MET A 169 1.30 -3.08 -5.67
CA MET A 169 2.62 -3.23 -6.27
C MET A 169 3.07 -2.00 -7.03
N ALA A 170 2.22 -1.45 -7.89
CA ALA A 170 2.58 -0.29 -8.67
C ALA A 170 2.82 0.96 -7.81
N ILE A 171 2.08 1.10 -6.70
CA ILE A 171 2.35 2.13 -5.69
C ILE A 171 3.73 1.94 -5.07
N VAL A 172 4.10 0.69 -4.72
CA VAL A 172 5.43 0.39 -4.17
C VAL A 172 6.54 0.62 -5.21
N TRP A 173 6.28 0.38 -6.49
CA TRP A 173 7.18 0.74 -7.60
C TRP A 173 7.24 2.24 -7.88
N GLY A 174 6.44 3.05 -7.19
CA GLY A 174 6.44 4.50 -7.38
C GLY A 174 5.73 4.95 -8.66
N CYS A 175 4.88 4.11 -9.26
CA CYS A 175 4.02 4.46 -10.38
C CYS A 175 2.82 5.31 -9.89
N SER A 176 3.09 6.47 -9.33
CA SER A 176 2.05 7.26 -8.65
C SER A 176 1.01 7.85 -9.61
N SER A 177 1.26 7.84 -10.93
CA SER A 177 0.28 8.23 -11.95
C SER A 177 -1.01 7.40 -11.88
N ILE A 178 -0.93 6.20 -11.30
CA ILE A 178 -2.05 5.30 -11.06
C ILE A 178 -2.79 5.69 -9.76
N GLY A 179 -2.26 6.57 -8.93
CA GLY A 179 -2.87 7.01 -7.68
C GLY A 179 -3.77 8.24 -7.84
N ASP A 180 -4.53 8.34 -8.93
CA ASP A 180 -5.35 9.52 -9.22
C ASP A 180 -6.66 9.55 -8.39
N ASN A 181 -7.45 10.61 -8.57
CA ASN A 181 -8.73 10.76 -7.87
C ASN A 181 -9.75 9.66 -8.24
N HIS A 182 -9.66 9.07 -9.44
CA HIS A 182 -10.56 8.01 -9.86
C HIS A 182 -10.24 6.68 -9.16
N THR A 183 -8.96 6.36 -9.03
CA THR A 183 -8.47 5.22 -8.25
C THR A 183 -8.91 5.36 -6.81
N LEU A 184 -8.71 6.55 -6.22
CA LEU A 184 -9.13 6.84 -4.86
C LEU A 184 -10.64 6.68 -4.67
N ALA A 185 -11.46 7.18 -5.60
CA ALA A 185 -12.90 7.01 -5.57
C ALA A 185 -13.32 5.53 -5.65
N THR A 186 -12.56 4.69 -6.36
CA THR A 186 -12.85 3.26 -6.45
C THR A 186 -12.41 2.49 -5.20
N LEU A 187 -11.24 2.82 -4.64
CA LEU A 187 -10.81 2.30 -3.33
C LEU A 187 -11.80 2.66 -2.23
N ASN A 188 -12.37 3.88 -2.27
CA ASN A 188 -13.46 4.30 -1.39
C ASN A 188 -14.66 3.36 -1.49
N LYS A 189 -15.10 3.05 -2.72
CA LYS A 189 -16.22 2.14 -2.95
C LYS A 189 -15.95 0.72 -2.41
N TYR A 190 -14.76 0.16 -2.64
CA TYR A 190 -14.36 -1.13 -2.05
C TYR A 190 -14.35 -1.09 -0.54
N HIS A 191 -13.82 -0.01 0.03
CA HIS A 191 -13.79 0.16 1.45
C HIS A 191 -15.21 0.26 2.04
N LYS A 192 -16.08 1.14 1.52
CA LYS A 192 -17.50 1.20 1.92
C LYS A 192 -18.15 -0.18 1.87
N LEU A 193 -17.87 -0.97 0.83
CA LEU A 193 -18.42 -2.32 0.69
C LEU A 193 -17.92 -3.27 1.78
N ALA A 194 -16.62 -3.26 2.08
CA ALA A 194 -16.00 -4.07 3.13
C ALA A 194 -16.65 -3.83 4.52
N PHE A 195 -17.17 -2.62 4.77
CA PHE A 195 -17.71 -2.28 6.10
C PHE A 195 -19.24 -2.07 6.13
N SER A 196 -19.90 -2.03 4.97
CA SER A 196 -21.36 -1.91 4.87
C SER A 196 -22.11 -3.12 5.45
N HIS A 197 -23.38 -2.90 5.83
CA HIS A 197 -24.34 -3.97 6.17
C HIS A 197 -25.00 -4.55 4.90
N GLY A 198 -24.20 -4.83 3.86
CA GLY A 198 -24.65 -5.21 2.52
C GLY A 198 -25.01 -6.70 2.32
N LYS A 199 -25.58 -7.00 1.14
CA LYS A 199 -26.18 -8.28 0.73
C LYS A 199 -25.20 -9.40 0.31
N SER A 200 -23.89 -9.13 0.27
CA SER A 200 -22.87 -10.12 -0.12
C SER A 200 -21.89 -10.36 1.03
N PRO A 201 -22.19 -11.31 1.94
CA PRO A 201 -21.32 -11.59 3.09
C PRO A 201 -19.95 -12.12 2.67
N ASP A 202 -19.87 -12.90 1.58
CA ASP A 202 -18.60 -13.48 1.13
C ASP A 202 -17.65 -12.43 0.56
N LEU A 203 -18.15 -11.54 -0.31
CA LEU A 203 -17.35 -10.44 -0.84
C LEU A 203 -16.97 -9.45 0.26
N LYS A 204 -17.85 -9.22 1.23
CA LYS A 204 -17.55 -8.41 2.41
C LYS A 204 -16.38 -9.00 3.20
N HIS A 205 -16.47 -10.27 3.60
CA HIS A 205 -15.41 -10.94 4.36
C HIS A 205 -14.08 -10.94 3.59
N TYR A 206 -14.17 -11.12 2.26
CA TYR A 206 -13.02 -11.02 1.37
C TYR A 206 -12.38 -9.62 1.37
N LEU A 207 -13.17 -8.56 1.24
CA LEU A 207 -12.63 -7.19 1.27
C LEU A 207 -12.14 -6.79 2.67
N GLU A 208 -12.76 -7.31 3.73
CA GLU A 208 -12.29 -7.12 5.11
C GLU A 208 -10.89 -7.72 5.31
N SER A 209 -10.62 -8.91 4.76
CA SER A 209 -9.29 -9.53 4.82
C SER A 209 -8.23 -8.77 4.01
N ARG A 210 -8.66 -7.92 3.07
CA ARG A 210 -7.82 -7.03 2.26
C ARG A 210 -7.83 -5.57 2.73
N SER A 211 -8.46 -5.27 3.86
CA SER A 211 -8.65 -3.89 4.31
C SER A 211 -7.34 -3.12 4.53
N LEU A 212 -6.27 -3.81 4.94
CA LEU A 212 -4.96 -3.22 5.17
C LEU A 212 -4.30 -2.77 3.85
N GLU A 213 -4.35 -3.62 2.83
CA GLU A 213 -3.87 -3.34 1.48
C GLU A 213 -4.67 -2.20 0.83
N ILE A 214 -6.01 -2.24 0.93
CA ILE A 214 -6.90 -1.17 0.44
C ILE A 214 -6.57 0.16 1.12
N SER A 215 -6.37 0.15 2.45
CA SER A 215 -6.06 1.37 3.22
C SER A 215 -4.70 1.93 2.85
N PHE A 216 -3.69 1.08 2.68
CA PHE A 216 -2.36 1.49 2.25
C PHE A 216 -2.41 2.17 0.87
N CYS A 217 -3.07 1.55 -0.11
CA CYS A 217 -3.20 2.12 -1.44
C CYS A 217 -3.92 3.47 -1.40
N ALA A 218 -4.99 3.57 -0.61
CA ALA A 218 -5.75 4.81 -0.49
C ALA A 218 -4.90 5.95 0.10
N VAL A 219 -4.09 5.67 1.12
CA VAL A 219 -3.15 6.66 1.69
C VAL A 219 -2.14 7.14 0.68
N ALA A 220 -1.51 6.21 -0.04
CA ALA A 220 -0.53 6.59 -1.04
C ALA A 220 -1.16 7.47 -2.15
N CYS A 221 -2.37 7.15 -2.60
CA CYS A 221 -3.12 7.98 -3.54
C CYS A 221 -3.41 9.37 -2.96
N ILE A 222 -3.83 9.45 -1.69
CA ILE A 222 -4.13 10.74 -1.04
C ILE A 222 -2.87 11.60 -0.90
N LEU A 223 -1.77 11.03 -0.42
CA LEU A 223 -0.50 11.75 -0.28
C LEU A 223 0.02 12.23 -1.64
N HIS A 224 -0.11 11.40 -2.69
CA HIS A 224 0.26 11.79 -4.04
C HIS A 224 -0.60 12.96 -4.56
N ASN A 225 -1.92 12.87 -4.43
CA ASN A 225 -2.83 13.93 -4.89
C ASN A 225 -2.69 15.23 -4.08
N ALA A 226 -2.47 15.14 -2.76
CA ALA A 226 -2.23 16.31 -1.91
C ALA A 226 -0.98 17.07 -2.36
N TRP A 227 0.10 16.35 -2.63
CA TRP A 227 1.34 16.95 -3.12
C TRP A 227 1.17 17.58 -4.51
N ARG A 228 0.49 16.88 -5.44
CA ARG A 228 0.23 17.41 -6.78
C ARG A 228 -0.56 18.73 -6.73
N LYS A 229 -1.58 18.81 -5.89
CA LYS A 229 -2.35 20.05 -5.68
C LYS A 229 -1.46 21.19 -5.20
N GLN A 230 -0.49 20.92 -4.33
CA GLN A 230 0.44 21.94 -3.83
C GLN A 230 1.29 22.55 -4.96
N HIS A 231 1.75 21.73 -5.91
CA HIS A 231 2.48 22.20 -7.11
C HIS A 231 1.57 22.86 -8.15
N ASP A 232 0.36 22.35 -8.33
CA ASP A 232 -0.58 22.89 -9.32
C ASP A 232 -1.19 24.24 -8.88
N LEU A 233 -1.26 24.53 -7.57
CA LEU A 233 -1.69 25.83 -7.02
C LEU A 233 -0.79 26.99 -7.46
N ASP A 234 0.46 26.71 -7.81
CA ASP A 234 1.36 27.70 -8.43
C ASP A 234 1.06 27.91 -9.93
N SER A 235 0.26 27.04 -10.56
CA SER A 235 0.02 27.04 -12.00
C SER A 235 -1.38 27.55 -12.44
N VAL A 236 -2.50 27.16 -11.80
CA VAL A 236 -3.86 27.65 -12.16
C VAL A 236 -4.84 27.45 -10.99
N ALA A 237 -5.42 28.54 -10.49
CA ALA A 237 -6.21 28.56 -9.24
C ALA A 237 -7.69 28.14 -9.33
N ASN A 238 -8.20 27.53 -10.39
CA ASN A 238 -9.65 27.29 -10.52
C ASN A 238 -9.98 25.89 -11.08
N ASP A 239 -10.93 25.20 -10.42
CA ASP A 239 -11.84 24.15 -10.95
C ASP A 239 -11.69 22.67 -10.51
N ILE A 240 -10.91 22.32 -9.49
CA ILE A 240 -10.93 20.93 -8.94
C ILE A 240 -11.17 20.90 -7.43
N GLU A 241 -12.31 21.44 -7.00
CA GLU A 241 -12.91 21.07 -5.71
C GLU A 241 -13.63 19.72 -5.86
N GLY A 242 -12.90 18.61 -5.66
CA GLY A 242 -13.47 17.28 -5.65
C GLY A 242 -14.15 16.96 -4.31
N GLU A 243 -15.48 17.11 -4.25
CA GLU A 243 -16.34 16.70 -3.13
C GLU A 243 -16.08 15.24 -2.67
N ASP A 244 -15.71 14.36 -3.61
CA ASP A 244 -15.52 12.92 -3.40
C ASP A 244 -14.45 12.55 -2.35
N SER A 245 -13.45 13.42 -2.14
CA SER A 245 -12.35 13.13 -1.20
C SER A 245 -12.74 13.32 0.27
N HIS A 246 -13.61 14.29 0.57
CA HIS A 246 -14.13 14.51 1.94
C HIS A 246 -15.08 13.40 2.36
N GLU A 247 -15.94 12.98 1.43
CA GLU A 247 -16.90 11.91 1.70
C GLU A 247 -16.18 10.59 2.00
N PHE A 248 -15.10 10.26 1.27
CA PHE A 248 -14.34 9.04 1.52
C PHE A 248 -13.87 8.91 2.96
N ILE A 249 -13.20 9.94 3.48
CA ILE A 249 -12.49 9.82 4.75
C ILE A 249 -13.47 9.87 5.92
N SER A 250 -14.48 10.75 5.84
CA SER A 250 -15.56 10.78 6.83
C SER A 250 -16.32 9.44 6.89
N ASP A 251 -16.64 8.85 5.73
CA ASP A 251 -17.34 7.56 5.71
C ASP A 251 -16.44 6.41 6.15
N PHE A 252 -15.16 6.43 5.77
CA PHE A 252 -14.16 5.47 6.23
C PHE A 252 -14.14 5.44 7.76
N GLU A 253 -13.94 6.60 8.36
CA GLU A 253 -13.80 6.74 9.80
C GLU A 253 -15.09 6.39 10.51
N ARG A 254 -16.24 6.87 10.02
CA ARG A 254 -17.54 6.56 10.62
C ARG A 254 -17.82 5.05 10.62
N HIS A 255 -17.54 4.34 9.53
CA HIS A 255 -17.77 2.90 9.47
C HIS A 255 -16.81 2.12 10.39
N TYR A 256 -15.51 2.48 10.38
CA TYR A 256 -14.53 1.89 11.29
C TYR A 256 -14.86 2.17 12.76
N TYR A 257 -15.23 3.41 13.07
CA TYR A 257 -15.60 3.87 14.40
C TYR A 257 -16.85 3.14 14.90
N MET A 258 -17.96 3.18 14.14
CA MET A 258 -19.23 2.61 14.57
C MET A 258 -19.21 1.08 14.67
N LYS A 259 -18.41 0.38 13.84
CA LYS A 259 -18.36 -1.08 13.86
C LYS A 259 -17.60 -1.63 15.09
N PHE A 260 -16.61 -0.90 15.60
CA PHE A 260 -15.66 -1.47 16.58
C PHE A 260 -15.54 -0.72 17.90
N PHE A 261 -15.83 0.58 17.97
CA PHE A 261 -15.82 1.31 19.25
C PHE A 261 -16.93 0.87 20.23
N PRO A 262 -18.16 0.56 19.80
CA PRO A 262 -19.23 0.17 20.74
C PRO A 262 -19.00 -1.18 21.45
N LYS A 263 -18.04 -1.99 20.98
CA LYS A 263 -17.78 -3.36 21.49
C LYS A 263 -16.53 -3.48 22.37
N GLN A 264 -15.80 -2.39 22.62
CA GLN A 264 -14.55 -2.41 23.39
C GLN A 264 -14.77 -2.14 24.89
N THR A 265 -15.14 -3.17 25.63
CA THR A 265 -14.74 -3.25 27.05
C THR A 265 -13.30 -3.70 27.18
N GLU A 266 -12.77 -4.44 26.21
CA GLU A 266 -11.36 -4.83 26.13
C GLU A 266 -11.01 -4.93 24.63
N PHE A 267 -9.89 -4.34 24.20
CA PHE A 267 -9.22 -4.87 23.02
C PHE A 267 -8.76 -6.27 23.44
N SER A 268 -9.58 -7.30 23.22
CA SER A 268 -9.19 -8.66 23.53
C SER A 268 -7.93 -8.97 22.74
N GLN A 269 -7.01 -9.70 23.36
CA GLN A 269 -5.72 -10.10 22.80
C GLN A 269 -5.84 -11.10 21.64
N ASP A 270 -7.02 -11.25 21.03
CA ASP A 270 -7.20 -12.17 19.92
C ASP A 270 -6.47 -11.65 18.67
N GLU A 271 -5.54 -12.46 18.18
CA GLU A 271 -4.56 -12.21 17.12
C GLU A 271 -5.18 -11.80 15.78
N SER A 272 -6.49 -11.96 15.59
CA SER A 272 -7.22 -11.57 14.36
C SER A 272 -7.36 -10.06 14.14
N HIS A 273 -6.85 -9.22 15.05
CA HIS A 273 -7.02 -7.77 15.02
C HIS A 273 -5.79 -6.95 14.60
N ILE A 274 -4.64 -7.55 14.23
CA ILE A 274 -3.40 -6.80 13.92
C ILE A 274 -3.55 -5.88 12.69
N CYS A 275 -4.27 -6.33 11.65
CA CYS A 275 -4.50 -5.53 10.45
C CYS A 275 -5.31 -4.26 10.73
N PHE A 276 -6.13 -4.24 11.78
CA PHE A 276 -7.12 -3.19 12.01
C PHE A 276 -6.54 -1.86 12.51
N PRO A 277 -5.72 -1.83 13.59
CA PRO A 277 -5.03 -0.62 14.02
C PRO A 277 -4.17 -0.01 12.91
N GLN A 278 -3.58 -0.85 12.07
CA GLN A 278 -2.72 -0.44 10.97
C GLN A 278 -3.52 0.17 9.81
N SER A 279 -4.62 -0.46 9.37
CA SER A 279 -5.54 0.12 8.37
C SER A 279 -6.09 1.47 8.83
N LEU A 280 -6.46 1.55 10.10
CA LEU A 280 -7.01 2.76 10.71
C LEU A 280 -5.95 3.85 10.84
N ALA A 281 -4.74 3.49 11.28
CA ALA A 281 -3.59 4.39 11.32
C ALA A 281 -3.28 4.95 9.94
N LEU A 282 -3.26 4.11 8.91
CA LEU A 282 -3.09 4.52 7.53
C LEU A 282 -4.17 5.54 7.13
N ALA A 283 -5.45 5.23 7.32
CA ALA A 283 -6.51 6.17 6.97
C ALA A 283 -6.41 7.52 7.70
N ILE A 284 -5.93 7.51 8.95
CA ILE A 284 -5.60 8.73 9.68
C ILE A 284 -4.47 9.50 8.99
N CYS A 285 -3.41 8.84 8.54
CA CYS A 285 -2.36 9.50 7.73
C CYS A 285 -2.96 10.17 6.49
N ALA A 286 -3.86 9.48 5.80
CA ALA A 286 -4.59 10.02 4.64
C ALA A 286 -5.39 11.28 5.01
N TYR A 287 -6.18 11.20 6.08
CA TYR A 287 -7.02 12.29 6.52
C TYR A 287 -6.22 13.54 6.88
N VAL A 288 -5.21 13.33 7.71
CA VAL A 288 -4.34 14.37 8.21
C VAL A 288 -3.50 14.96 7.08
N GLY A 289 -2.96 14.11 6.19
CA GLY A 289 -2.10 14.54 5.10
C GLY A 289 -2.82 15.37 4.03
N ARG A 290 -4.15 15.25 3.89
CA ARG A 290 -4.92 16.07 2.96
C ARG A 290 -5.06 17.53 3.43
N ASP A 291 -5.35 17.71 4.70
CA ASP A 291 -5.69 19.02 5.26
C ASP A 291 -4.47 19.75 5.84
N TYR A 292 -3.36 19.03 6.04
CA TYR A 292 -2.09 19.63 6.43
C TYR A 292 -1.36 20.18 5.20
N PRO A 293 -0.88 21.44 5.22
CA PRO A 293 -0.31 22.08 4.03
C PRO A 293 1.03 21.48 3.57
N LYS A 294 1.70 20.68 4.40
CA LYS A 294 3.05 20.15 4.14
C LYS A 294 3.22 18.71 4.65
N PRO A 295 2.43 17.74 4.16
CA PRO A 295 2.59 16.36 4.59
C PRO A 295 3.95 15.80 4.15
N PRO A 296 4.41 14.68 4.74
CA PRO A 296 5.51 13.89 4.22
C PRO A 296 5.37 13.66 2.72
N HIS A 297 6.48 13.86 2.03
CA HIS A 297 6.54 13.56 0.62
C HIS A 297 6.54 12.04 0.45
N LEU A 298 5.57 11.49 -0.28
CA LEU A 298 5.43 10.04 -0.48
C LEU A 298 6.76 9.39 -0.89
N HIS A 299 7.50 10.09 -1.73
CA HIS A 299 8.76 9.61 -2.27
C HIS A 299 9.98 9.75 -1.35
N ARG A 300 9.85 10.32 -0.16
CA ARG A 300 10.92 10.36 0.86
C ARG A 300 10.71 9.33 1.97
N ILE A 301 9.64 8.54 1.89
CA ILE A 301 9.35 7.48 2.85
C ILE A 301 10.18 6.24 2.47
N PRO A 302 11.16 5.79 3.29
CA PRO A 302 12.20 4.80 2.96
C PRO A 302 11.75 3.56 2.17
N PHE A 303 10.55 3.06 2.48
CA PHE A 303 10.01 1.84 1.89
C PHE A 303 9.40 2.03 0.51
N LEU A 304 8.89 3.22 0.24
CA LEU A 304 8.53 3.69 -1.09
C LEU A 304 9.72 4.35 -1.77
N SER A 305 10.73 4.67 -0.96
CA SER A 305 11.88 5.44 -1.31
C SER A 305 13.16 4.59 -1.37
N GLN A 306 13.19 3.55 -2.20
CA GLN A 306 14.41 2.76 -2.38
C GLN A 306 15.46 3.50 -3.24
N SER A 307 16.01 4.60 -2.73
CA SER A 307 17.30 5.12 -3.18
C SER A 307 18.42 4.45 -2.42
N ASN A 308 19.28 3.74 -3.15
CA ASN A 308 20.69 3.75 -2.83
C ASN A 308 21.18 5.18 -3.10
N GLU A 309 21.25 6.00 -2.05
CA GLU A 309 22.22 7.07 -2.07
C GLU A 309 23.61 6.40 -2.16
N GLU A 310 24.09 6.20 -3.39
CA GLU A 310 25.44 6.65 -3.69
C GLU A 310 25.45 8.16 -3.41
N GLN A 311 25.65 8.52 -2.14
CA GLN A 311 26.14 9.85 -1.83
C GLN A 311 27.42 10.01 -2.64
N SER A 312 27.32 10.89 -3.63
CA SER A 312 28.40 11.48 -4.39
C SER A 312 29.67 11.52 -3.54
N LEU A 313 30.70 10.84 -4.01
CA LEU A 313 32.07 10.77 -3.47
C LEU A 313 32.79 12.14 -3.33
N GLU A 314 32.08 13.27 -3.37
CA GLU A 314 32.66 14.62 -3.41
C GLU A 314 32.36 15.50 -2.18
N THR A 315 31.53 15.06 -1.23
CA THR A 315 31.30 15.86 -0.01
C THR A 315 32.34 15.54 1.07
N THR A 316 33.27 16.48 1.21
CA THR A 316 34.30 16.59 2.26
C THR A 316 33.83 16.18 3.66
N ALA A 317 34.51 15.16 4.21
CA ALA A 317 34.70 14.85 5.63
C ALA A 317 33.73 15.50 6.64
N VAL A 318 32.52 14.97 6.73
CA VAL A 318 31.66 15.11 7.93
C VAL A 318 31.85 13.84 8.78
N PRO A 319 31.91 13.93 10.12
CA PRO A 319 32.18 12.78 10.98
C PRO A 319 31.09 11.71 10.84
N ASP A 320 31.51 10.45 10.90
CA ASP A 320 30.70 9.23 10.75
C ASP A 320 29.41 9.26 11.60
N GLU A 321 28.30 9.66 10.99
CA GLU A 321 26.98 9.28 11.48
C GLU A 321 26.75 7.79 11.17
N PRO A 322 26.13 7.02 12.10
CA PRO A 322 25.87 5.60 11.91
C PRO A 322 25.00 5.38 10.68
N ARG A 323 25.60 4.77 9.65
CA ARG A 323 24.92 4.46 8.38
C ARG A 323 23.79 3.45 8.60
N PHE A 324 22.66 3.70 7.95
CA PHE A 324 21.44 2.90 7.96
C PHE A 324 21.69 1.47 7.43
N GLY A 325 21.84 0.49 8.34
CA GLY A 325 22.21 -0.89 7.99
C GLY A 325 21.07 -1.86 7.66
N GLY A 326 19.80 -1.43 7.59
CA GLY A 326 18.66 -2.36 7.61
C GLY A 326 17.67 -2.29 6.44
N ILE A 327 17.57 -1.18 5.72
CA ILE A 327 16.46 -0.95 4.76
C ILE A 327 16.80 -1.36 3.31
N GLN A 328 18.08 -1.44 2.96
CA GLN A 328 18.52 -1.53 1.56
C GLN A 328 18.09 -2.80 0.81
N ASN A 329 17.59 -3.82 1.51
CA ASN A 329 17.23 -5.13 0.94
C ASN A 329 15.78 -5.55 1.23
N LEU A 330 14.87 -4.61 1.50
CA LEU A 330 13.46 -5.00 1.64
C LEU A 330 12.94 -5.46 0.26
N PRO A 331 12.51 -6.73 0.14
CA PRO A 331 12.11 -7.28 -1.16
C PRO A 331 10.88 -6.56 -1.68
N LEU A 332 10.74 -6.39 -2.99
CA LEU A 332 9.50 -5.87 -3.55
C LEU A 332 8.34 -6.86 -3.29
N PRO A 333 7.10 -6.35 -3.14
CA PRO A 333 5.93 -7.19 -2.97
C PRO A 333 5.72 -8.18 -4.14
N ASP A 334 5.21 -9.35 -3.78
CA ASP A 334 5.04 -10.54 -4.62
C ASP A 334 4.04 -10.46 -5.79
N MET A 335 4.40 -11.07 -6.95
CA MET A 335 3.53 -11.31 -8.12
C MET A 335 2.77 -12.66 -8.11
N SER A 336 3.17 -13.63 -7.28
CA SER A 336 2.73 -15.04 -7.28
C SER A 336 1.24 -15.23 -7.06
N GLY A 337 0.59 -14.23 -6.46
CA GLY A 337 -0.84 -14.23 -6.18
C GLY A 337 -1.72 -13.52 -7.22
N ILE A 338 -1.15 -12.97 -8.29
CA ILE A 338 -1.93 -12.49 -9.44
C ILE A 338 -2.34 -13.76 -10.19
N PRO A 339 -3.64 -14.09 -10.33
CA PRO A 339 -4.07 -15.24 -11.12
C PRO A 339 -3.74 -14.98 -12.59
N MET A 340 -2.51 -15.30 -12.96
CA MET A 340 -2.08 -15.65 -14.29
C MET A 340 -2.38 -17.14 -14.46
N ASP A 341 -2.56 -17.60 -15.69
CA ASP A 341 -2.91 -18.96 -16.11
C ASP A 341 -2.34 -20.07 -15.18
N PRO A 342 -3.02 -21.23 -14.95
CA PRO A 342 -2.70 -22.21 -13.89
C PRO A 342 -1.25 -22.72 -13.80
N LEU A 343 -0.46 -22.55 -14.87
CA LEU A 343 0.97 -22.88 -14.92
C LEU A 343 1.87 -21.86 -14.20
N ALA A 344 1.41 -20.64 -13.93
CA ALA A 344 2.18 -19.60 -13.24
C ALA A 344 2.02 -19.63 -11.71
N SER A 345 0.95 -20.24 -11.19
CA SER A 345 0.60 -20.20 -9.76
C SER A 345 1.47 -21.04 -8.82
N SER A 346 2.36 -21.91 -9.32
CA SER A 346 3.14 -22.86 -8.51
C SER A 346 4.64 -22.58 -8.41
N LEU A 347 5.14 -21.43 -8.90
CA LEU A 347 6.58 -21.25 -9.17
C LEU A 347 7.29 -20.21 -8.29
N TYR A 348 6.69 -19.68 -7.24
CA TYR A 348 7.24 -18.49 -6.58
C TYR A 348 7.16 -18.53 -5.06
N ASN A 349 8.35 -18.49 -4.43
CA ASN A 349 8.54 -18.09 -3.05
C ASN A 349 8.95 -16.61 -3.05
N THR A 350 7.95 -15.73 -2.96
CA THR A 350 8.15 -14.28 -2.84
C THR A 350 7.27 -13.74 -1.71
N ILE A 351 7.71 -12.65 -1.10
CA ILE A 351 7.12 -12.12 0.14
C ILE A 351 5.71 -11.59 -0.13
N SER A 352 4.68 -12.23 0.43
CA SER A 352 3.29 -11.75 0.35
C SER A 352 3.17 -10.28 0.76
N TRP A 353 2.20 -9.55 0.21
CA TRP A 353 1.96 -8.13 0.56
C TRP A 353 1.97 -7.87 2.08
N ASN A 354 1.31 -8.75 2.86
CA ASN A 354 1.30 -8.67 4.32
C ASN A 354 2.70 -8.80 4.93
N ALA A 355 3.52 -9.71 4.41
CA ALA A 355 4.87 -9.90 4.88
C ALA A 355 5.78 -8.73 4.48
N TRP A 356 5.58 -8.13 3.30
CA TRP A 356 6.26 -6.89 2.90
C TRP A 356 5.91 -5.74 3.85
N TYR A 357 4.61 -5.53 4.07
CA TYR A 357 4.10 -4.50 4.97
C TYR A 357 4.65 -4.68 6.39
N THR A 358 4.62 -5.92 6.89
CA THR A 358 5.11 -6.27 8.23
C THR A 358 6.60 -6.02 8.35
N ALA A 359 7.39 -6.39 7.34
CA ALA A 359 8.82 -6.15 7.31
C ALA A 359 9.15 -4.65 7.31
N CYS A 360 8.43 -3.83 6.52
CA CYS A 360 8.60 -2.37 6.51
C CYS A 360 8.22 -1.75 7.87
N ALA A 361 7.08 -2.13 8.44
CA ALA A 361 6.67 -1.67 9.76
C ALA A 361 7.64 -2.13 10.85
N GLN A 362 8.20 -3.35 10.76
CA GLN A 362 9.23 -3.85 11.66
C GLN A 362 10.52 -3.05 11.55
N SER A 363 10.99 -2.78 10.34
CA SER A 363 12.15 -1.95 10.09
C SER A 363 11.97 -0.55 10.72
N LEU A 364 10.82 0.10 10.50
CA LEU A 364 10.57 1.42 11.11
C LEU A 364 10.55 1.39 12.65
N ARG A 365 10.11 0.28 13.26
CA ARG A 365 10.15 0.11 14.72
C ARG A 365 11.59 0.11 15.26
N HIS A 366 12.50 -0.58 14.57
CA HIS A 366 13.92 -0.55 14.93
C HIS A 366 14.56 0.82 14.70
N GLU A 367 14.00 1.61 13.78
CA GLU A 367 14.47 2.96 13.50
C GLU A 367 13.76 4.07 14.29
N LEU A 368 12.95 3.72 15.30
CA LEU A 368 12.23 4.71 16.10
C LEU A 368 13.17 5.78 16.67
N MET A 369 14.37 5.36 17.05
CA MET A 369 15.43 6.19 17.63
C MET A 369 16.19 7.07 16.65
N ASN A 370 16.06 6.78 15.35
CA ASN A 370 16.90 7.38 14.33
C ASN A 370 16.20 8.63 13.78
N GLY A 371 16.89 9.77 13.89
CA GLY A 371 16.42 11.05 13.37
C GLY A 371 15.46 11.79 14.29
N LEU A 372 14.90 12.87 13.77
CA LEU A 372 13.87 13.66 14.42
C LEU A 372 12.51 13.26 13.88
N TRP A 373 11.54 13.14 14.76
CA TRP A 373 10.15 12.96 14.38
C TRP A 373 9.40 14.27 14.54
N GLU A 374 8.40 14.40 13.69
CA GLU A 374 7.43 15.47 13.69
C GLU A 374 6.05 14.85 13.53
N GLY A 375 5.01 15.64 13.70
CA GLY A 375 3.69 15.17 13.42
C GLY A 375 2.64 16.21 13.65
N VAL A 376 1.39 15.83 13.49
CA VAL A 376 0.26 16.69 13.79
C VAL A 376 -0.82 15.87 14.48
N TYR A 377 -1.72 16.58 15.14
CA TYR A 377 -2.93 15.98 15.67
C TYR A 377 -4.12 16.86 15.42
N THR A 378 -5.30 16.25 15.45
CA THR A 378 -6.58 16.91 15.16
C THR A 378 -7.43 16.95 16.40
N TYR A 379 -8.25 17.98 16.56
CA TYR A 379 -9.28 18.04 17.59
C TYR A 379 -10.63 17.57 17.04
N ASP A 380 -11.42 16.98 17.93
CA ASP A 380 -12.78 16.54 17.73
C ASP A 380 -12.93 15.50 16.60
N ILE A 381 -13.07 14.24 16.99
CA ILE A 381 -13.29 13.15 16.04
C ILE A 381 -14.61 13.29 15.26
N SER A 382 -15.57 14.06 15.77
CA SER A 382 -16.90 14.19 15.19
C SER A 382 -17.01 15.24 14.07
N GLN A 383 -16.03 16.13 13.93
CA GLN A 383 -16.06 17.15 12.87
C GLN A 383 -15.64 16.55 11.52
N PRO A 384 -16.35 16.89 10.42
CA PRO A 384 -16.00 16.47 9.07
C PRO A 384 -14.73 17.14 8.52
N ILE A 385 -14.37 18.30 9.09
CA ILE A 385 -13.10 18.99 8.85
C ILE A 385 -12.49 19.21 10.23
N PRO A 386 -11.42 18.51 10.60
CA PRO A 386 -10.86 18.63 11.93
C PRO A 386 -10.11 19.94 12.02
N LEU A 387 -10.14 20.53 13.20
CA LEU A 387 -9.12 21.52 13.53
C LEU A 387 -7.79 20.79 13.72
N VAL A 388 -6.82 21.05 12.84
CA VAL A 388 -5.46 20.53 12.97
C VAL A 388 -4.68 21.47 13.91
N ASP A 389 -4.08 20.93 14.96
CA ASP A 389 -3.18 21.71 15.83
C ASP A 389 -1.89 22.07 15.08
N PRO A 390 -1.15 23.12 15.50
CA PRO A 390 0.20 23.36 15.00
C PRO A 390 1.09 22.11 15.09
N MET A 391 2.06 22.04 14.18
CA MET A 391 2.97 20.90 14.09
C MET A 391 3.64 20.59 15.42
N MET A 392 3.64 19.31 15.76
CA MET A 392 4.46 18.76 16.82
C MET A 392 5.87 18.56 16.30
N GLU A 393 6.83 19.14 17.00
CA GLU A 393 8.23 19.21 16.57
C GLU A 393 9.15 18.66 17.66
N GLN A 394 10.41 18.42 17.26
CA GLN A 394 11.50 18.02 18.16
C GLN A 394 11.19 16.70 18.91
N ILE A 395 10.47 15.78 18.27
CA ILE A 395 10.20 14.47 18.86
C ILE A 395 11.40 13.58 18.58
N GLN A 396 12.33 13.52 19.52
CA GLN A 396 13.43 12.56 19.49
C GLN A 396 13.15 11.45 20.49
N PHE A 397 12.83 10.26 20.00
CA PHE A 397 12.64 9.10 20.87
C PHE A 397 13.97 8.70 21.53
N GLN A 398 13.86 8.18 22.75
CA GLN A 398 14.91 7.61 23.58
C GLN A 398 14.41 6.30 24.18
N ILE A 399 15.08 5.18 23.88
CA ILE A 399 14.73 3.88 24.45
C ILE A 399 15.04 3.91 25.94
N SER A 400 14.02 3.70 26.75
CA SER A 400 14.15 3.54 28.20
C SER A 400 14.31 2.08 28.61
N HIS A 401 13.74 1.16 27.82
CA HIS A 401 13.84 -0.28 28.02
C HIS A 401 13.51 -1.03 26.74
N GLU A 402 14.25 -2.09 26.41
CA GLU A 402 14.00 -2.94 25.24
C GLU A 402 13.95 -4.42 25.64
N SER A 403 12.92 -5.12 25.17
CA SER A 403 12.77 -6.57 25.25
C SER A 403 12.45 -7.15 23.88
N GLN A 404 12.45 -8.49 23.77
CA GLN A 404 12.11 -9.19 22.52
C GLN A 404 10.72 -8.84 21.98
N SER A 405 9.77 -8.51 22.86
CA SER A 405 8.38 -8.22 22.48
C SER A 405 8.00 -6.74 22.59
N GLN A 406 8.85 -5.89 23.18
CA GLN A 406 8.46 -4.52 23.48
C GLN A 406 9.64 -3.56 23.58
N ILE A 407 9.47 -2.37 22.98
CA ILE A 407 10.36 -1.22 23.16
C ILE A 407 9.61 -0.16 23.97
N SER A 408 10.11 0.19 25.14
CA SER A 408 9.67 1.38 25.90
C SER A 408 10.53 2.58 25.52
N PHE A 409 9.90 3.73 25.37
CA PHE A 409 10.56 4.96 24.92
C PHE A 409 10.10 6.19 25.71
N GLN A 410 10.89 7.24 25.63
CA GLN A 410 10.54 8.60 26.03
C GLN A 410 11.06 9.61 25.01
N ALA A 411 10.41 10.75 24.85
CA ALA A 411 10.87 11.91 24.10
C ALA A 411 10.64 13.13 24.99
N GLU A 412 11.70 13.91 25.19
CA GLU A 412 11.68 15.11 26.04
C GLU A 412 11.82 16.37 25.20
N ASN A 413 11.40 17.50 25.76
CA ASN A 413 11.50 18.83 25.14
C ASN A 413 10.81 18.94 23.77
N CYS A 414 9.78 18.13 23.52
CA CYS A 414 8.94 18.24 22.34
C CYS A 414 8.10 19.52 22.42
N ILE A 415 7.71 20.07 21.27
CA ILE A 415 6.98 21.35 21.18
C ILE A 415 5.77 21.20 20.26
N ASP A 416 4.65 21.83 20.63
CA ASP A 416 3.47 22.00 19.76
C ASP A 416 2.81 23.36 20.00
N GLY A 417 1.58 23.55 19.47
CA GLY A 417 0.83 24.79 19.60
C GLY A 417 0.41 25.17 21.03
N ILE A 418 0.40 24.22 21.97
CA ILE A 418 0.06 24.46 23.39
C ILE A 418 1.32 24.74 24.21
N GLY A 419 2.45 24.13 23.85
CA GLY A 419 3.77 24.39 24.41
C GLY A 419 4.62 23.13 24.56
N ALA A 420 5.58 23.18 25.49
CA ALA A 420 6.50 22.06 25.70
C ALA A 420 5.80 20.84 26.33
N PHE A 421 6.05 19.66 25.76
CA PHE A 421 5.52 18.39 26.24
C PHE A 421 6.59 17.29 26.27
N ARG A 422 6.25 16.19 26.93
CA ARG A 422 6.99 14.93 26.89
C ARG A 422 6.07 13.83 26.40
N LEU A 423 6.64 12.87 25.68
CA LEU A 423 5.94 11.69 25.20
C LEU A 423 6.65 10.47 25.77
N PHE A 424 5.97 9.59 26.49
CA PHE A 424 6.58 8.34 26.95
C PHE A 424 5.61 7.20 26.78
N GLY A 425 6.13 6.03 26.43
CA GLY A 425 5.27 4.97 25.93
C GLY A 425 6.02 3.70 25.62
N ARG A 426 5.35 2.86 24.84
CA ARG A 426 5.86 1.58 24.38
C ARG A 426 5.31 1.19 23.02
N VAL A 427 6.12 0.44 22.28
CA VAL A 427 5.78 -0.20 21.01
C VAL A 427 5.86 -1.71 21.18
N ASP A 428 4.83 -2.39 20.71
CA ASP A 428 4.80 -3.84 20.63
C ASP A 428 5.53 -4.33 19.37
N MET A 429 6.54 -5.18 19.55
CA MET A 429 7.41 -5.66 18.47
C MET A 429 6.81 -6.80 17.64
N GLU A 430 5.70 -7.38 18.07
CA GLU A 430 4.98 -8.39 17.31
C GLU A 430 3.97 -7.71 16.38
N ASN A 431 3.02 -6.96 16.95
CA ASN A 431 1.88 -6.41 16.20
C ASN A 431 2.04 -4.93 15.79
N GLY A 432 3.09 -4.25 16.27
CA GLY A 432 3.35 -2.85 15.95
C GLY A 432 2.45 -1.85 16.68
N THR A 433 1.72 -2.28 17.70
CA THR A 433 0.86 -1.39 18.50
C THR A 433 1.72 -0.34 19.20
N PHE A 434 1.35 0.92 19.01
CA PHE A 434 1.95 2.07 19.66
C PHE A 434 1.04 2.56 20.80
N ARG A 435 1.60 2.72 22.00
CA ARG A 435 0.90 3.34 23.14
C ARG A 435 1.80 4.36 23.80
N ALA A 436 1.32 5.58 23.98
CA ALA A 436 2.09 6.62 24.65
C ALA A 436 1.19 7.48 25.55
N GLU A 437 1.82 8.23 26.43
CA GLU A 437 1.20 9.31 27.17
C GLU A 437 1.94 10.61 26.84
N LYS A 438 1.19 11.58 26.32
CA LYS A 438 1.66 12.95 26.11
C LYS A 438 1.36 13.77 27.35
N ARG A 439 2.37 14.34 27.99
CA ARG A 439 2.21 15.22 29.17
C ARG A 439 2.83 16.59 28.93
N TYR A 440 2.05 17.63 29.15
CA TYR A 440 2.56 18.99 29.24
C TYR A 440 3.17 19.24 30.63
N LEU A 441 4.22 20.04 30.70
CA LEU A 441 4.88 20.38 31.97
C LEU A 441 3.89 21.05 32.93
N GLY A 442 3.60 20.40 34.06
CA GLY A 442 2.70 20.91 35.11
C GLY A 442 1.22 20.98 34.71
N ARG A 443 0.79 20.29 33.66
CA ARG A 443 -0.56 20.38 33.08
C ARG A 443 -1.18 18.99 32.85
N HIS A 444 -2.29 18.96 32.10
CA HIS A 444 -2.99 17.74 31.69
C HIS A 444 -2.15 16.89 30.72
N GLY A 445 -2.59 15.64 30.53
CA GLY A 445 -2.00 14.72 29.58
C GLY A 445 -3.05 13.94 28.79
N PHE A 446 -2.59 13.28 27.74
CA PHE A 446 -3.42 12.50 26.83
C PHE A 446 -2.81 11.12 26.60
N LEU A 447 -3.67 10.10 26.56
CA LEU A 447 -3.27 8.74 26.20
C LEU A 447 -3.39 8.55 24.70
N TRP A 448 -2.28 8.22 24.07
CA TRP A 448 -2.17 7.97 22.64
C TRP A 448 -2.17 6.46 22.39
N LYS A 449 -2.93 6.05 21.39
CA LYS A 449 -3.03 4.67 20.93
C LYS A 449 -3.06 4.63 19.42
N GLY A 450 -2.16 3.86 18.82
CA GLY A 450 -2.02 3.75 17.38
C GLY A 450 -1.24 2.52 16.96
N ALA A 451 -0.69 2.58 15.75
CA ALA A 451 0.21 1.57 15.21
C ALA A 451 1.38 2.21 14.48
N VAL A 452 2.52 1.53 14.49
CA VAL A 452 3.64 1.80 13.60
C VAL A 452 3.31 1.21 12.23
N THR A 453 3.41 2.02 11.18
CA THR A 453 3.10 1.68 9.80
C THR A 453 4.29 2.05 8.90
N PRO A 454 4.38 1.56 7.66
CA PRO A 454 5.39 2.05 6.71
C PRO A 454 5.33 3.56 6.47
N MET A 455 4.21 4.21 6.78
CA MET A 455 3.98 5.66 6.59
C MET A 455 4.19 6.46 7.88
N GLY A 456 4.78 5.89 8.93
CA GLY A 456 4.94 6.54 10.23
C GLY A 456 4.04 5.95 11.32
N ILE A 457 3.81 6.71 12.39
CA ILE A 457 3.03 6.27 13.55
C ILE A 457 1.71 7.05 13.57
N ALA A 458 0.58 6.38 13.48
CA ALA A 458 -0.71 7.05 13.49
C ALA A 458 -1.74 6.35 14.38
N GLY A 459 -2.71 7.12 14.86
CA GLY A 459 -3.73 6.64 15.78
C GLY A 459 -4.60 7.74 16.38
N TYR A 460 -5.15 7.47 17.55
CA TYR A 460 -6.01 8.39 18.30
C TYR A 460 -5.44 8.74 19.65
N TYR A 461 -5.88 9.87 20.20
CA TYR A 461 -5.62 10.22 21.58
C TYR A 461 -6.90 10.40 22.39
N HIS A 462 -6.78 10.16 23.69
CA HIS A 462 -7.88 10.15 24.65
C HIS A 462 -7.48 10.97 25.88
N ASN A 463 -8.48 11.39 26.66
CA ASN A 463 -8.21 11.87 28.02
C ASN A 463 -7.60 10.75 28.87
N VAL A 464 -6.70 11.10 29.77
CA VAL A 464 -6.28 10.18 30.84
C VAL A 464 -7.53 9.86 31.69
N PRO A 465 -7.93 8.57 31.81
CA PRO A 465 -9.12 8.18 32.55
C PRO A 465 -9.04 8.69 33.98
N ARG A 466 -10.08 9.39 34.44
CA ARG A 466 -10.25 9.66 35.86
C ARG A 466 -10.80 8.40 36.53
N PRO A 467 -10.43 8.11 37.79
CA PRO A 467 -11.06 7.02 38.55
C PRO A 467 -12.59 7.15 38.50
N GLY A 468 -13.28 6.09 38.06
CA GLY A 468 -14.74 6.07 37.90
C GLY A 468 -15.30 6.66 36.60
N SER A 469 -14.44 7.12 35.68
CA SER A 469 -14.86 7.50 34.31
C SER A 469 -15.05 6.25 33.45
N TRP A 470 -16.16 6.21 32.71
CA TRP A 470 -16.32 5.31 31.57
C TRP A 470 -15.23 5.57 30.53
N TYR A 471 -14.92 4.57 29.70
CA TYR A 471 -13.85 4.61 28.71
C TYR A 471 -13.88 5.92 27.90
N PRO A 472 -12.77 6.67 27.84
CA PRO A 472 -12.75 7.95 27.17
C PRO A 472 -12.97 7.73 25.67
N LEU A 473 -13.94 8.42 25.09
CA LEU A 473 -14.05 8.55 23.64
C LEU A 473 -12.77 9.23 23.11
N PRO A 474 -12.29 8.85 21.91
CA PRO A 474 -11.15 9.51 21.30
C PRO A 474 -11.49 10.97 21.06
N LEU A 475 -10.56 11.82 21.44
CA LEU A 475 -10.69 13.27 21.30
C LEU A 475 -10.23 13.74 19.92
N GLY A 476 -9.44 12.92 19.24
CA GLY A 476 -8.78 13.32 18.01
C GLY A 476 -7.79 12.29 17.51
N ARG A 477 -7.16 12.61 16.39
CA ARG A 477 -6.24 11.74 15.65
C ARG A 477 -4.84 12.31 15.70
N PHE A 478 -3.82 11.47 15.59
CA PHE A 478 -2.44 11.91 15.43
C PHE A 478 -1.76 11.13 14.31
N TRP A 479 -0.79 11.77 13.67
CA TRP A 479 0.16 11.14 12.76
C TRP A 479 1.55 11.72 13.00
N LEU A 480 2.52 10.85 13.26
CA LEU A 480 3.94 11.16 13.38
C LEU A 480 4.72 10.55 12.22
N TRP A 481 5.72 11.26 11.74
CA TRP A 481 6.62 10.85 10.68
C TRP A 481 8.04 11.35 10.96
N LYS A 482 9.03 10.84 10.24
CA LYS A 482 10.41 11.33 10.35
C LYS A 482 10.57 12.64 9.58
N ARG A 483 11.28 13.61 10.16
CA ARG A 483 11.48 14.96 9.61
C ARG A 483 12.11 14.94 8.23
N GLU A 484 13.06 14.02 7.99
CA GLU A 484 13.71 13.86 6.69
C GLU A 484 12.76 13.46 5.56
N TRP A 485 11.53 13.04 5.87
CA TRP A 485 10.50 12.73 4.87
C TRP A 485 9.83 13.99 4.28
N ARG A 486 10.10 15.17 4.82
CA ARG A 486 9.68 16.47 4.23
C ARG A 486 10.74 17.00 3.28
N THR A 487 10.36 17.90 2.35
CA THR A 487 11.35 18.50 1.44
C THR A 487 12.28 19.47 2.17
N ALA A 488 13.49 19.70 1.66
CA ALA A 488 14.41 20.67 2.26
C ALA A 488 13.83 22.11 2.21
N GLU A 489 12.93 22.38 1.29
CA GLU A 489 12.20 23.65 1.17
C GLU A 489 11.09 23.79 2.24
N ASP A 490 10.72 22.68 2.90
CA ASP A 490 9.73 22.64 3.98
C ASP A 490 10.33 22.71 5.38
N ILE A 491 11.65 22.54 5.50
CA ILE A 491 12.42 22.54 6.75
C ILE A 491 13.00 23.93 7.00
#